data_AF-A0AAW1JW01-F1
#
_entry.id   AF-A0AAW1JW01-F1
#
_cell.length_a   1.000
_cell.length_b   1.000
_cell.length_c   1.000
_cell.angle_alpha   90.00
_cell.angle_beta   90.00
_cell.angle_gamma   90.00
#
_symmetry.space_group_name_H-M   'P 1'
#
loop_
_entity.id
_entity.type
_entity.pdbx_description
1 polymer ?
#
loop_
_entity_poly.entity_id
_entity_poly.type
_entity_poly.pdbx_seq_one_letter_code
_entity_poly.pdbx_strand_id
1 'polypeptide(L)'
;MFQSKKFILSLLVIRIRCELISNASRRNRFDEILGHLHLANNETNDGNDNLYKVRKFIDILNASFKVISAGPTVSIDESIVPYYGRHGLKQFIKGKPIRFGFKLWVAADPSGRILHAEPYCGASTHLPTTGLGQDRDVAT
;
A
#
# COMPACT_ATOMS: atom_id res chain seq x y z
N MET A 1 -11.88 -9.17 6.64
CA MET A 1 -10.84 -8.17 6.34
C MET A 1 -10.10 -8.66 5.10
N PHE A 2 -10.12 -7.94 3.97
CA PHE A 2 -10.05 -8.38 2.53
C PHE A 2 -11.38 -8.45 1.76
N GLN A 3 -12.52 -8.30 2.45
CA GLN A 3 -13.85 -8.59 1.88
C GLN A 3 -14.22 -7.74 0.65
N SER A 4 -13.91 -6.43 0.61
CA SER A 4 -14.38 -5.57 -0.50
C SER A 4 -13.56 -5.67 -1.80
N LYS A 5 -12.24 -5.95 -1.73
CA LYS A 5 -11.42 -6.21 -2.92
C LYS A 5 -11.44 -7.68 -3.36
N LYS A 6 -11.62 -8.63 -2.42
CA LYS A 6 -12.04 -10.00 -2.76
C LYS A 6 -13.34 -9.97 -3.56
N PHE A 7 -14.26 -9.06 -3.24
CA PHE A 7 -15.51 -8.92 -3.98
C PHE A 7 -15.29 -8.49 -5.44
N ILE A 8 -14.37 -7.57 -5.75
CA ILE A 8 -14.17 -7.10 -7.13
C ILE A 8 -13.42 -8.13 -7.98
N LEU A 9 -12.33 -8.71 -7.46
CA LEU A 9 -11.60 -9.75 -8.20
C LEU A 9 -12.40 -11.05 -8.27
N SER A 10 -13.12 -11.42 -7.20
CA SER A 10 -14.03 -12.55 -7.26
C SER A 10 -15.23 -12.26 -8.16
N LEU A 11 -15.84 -11.06 -8.16
CA LEU A 11 -16.92 -10.72 -9.13
C LEU A 11 -16.44 -10.78 -10.57
N LEU A 12 -15.25 -10.26 -10.87
CA LEU A 12 -14.70 -10.31 -12.22
C LEU A 12 -14.54 -11.76 -12.68
N VAL A 13 -14.11 -12.64 -11.78
CA VAL A 13 -13.99 -14.10 -12.02
C VAL A 13 -15.35 -14.82 -11.94
N ILE A 14 -16.38 -14.24 -11.28
CA ILE A 14 -17.72 -14.82 -11.05
C ILE A 14 -18.70 -14.51 -12.17
N ARG A 15 -18.66 -13.32 -12.79
CA ARG A 15 -19.71 -12.86 -13.71
C ARG A 15 -19.30 -12.77 -15.17
N ILE A 16 -17.99 -12.72 -15.47
CA ILE A 16 -17.45 -12.74 -16.83
C ILE A 16 -16.27 -13.70 -16.84
N ARG A 17 -16.41 -14.87 -17.47
CA ARG A 17 -15.29 -15.81 -17.61
C ARG A 17 -14.23 -15.17 -18.51
N CYS A 18 -13.23 -14.57 -17.90
CA CYS A 18 -12.02 -14.14 -18.62
C CYS A 18 -11.14 -15.37 -18.84
N GLU A 19 -11.04 -15.85 -20.08
CA GLU A 19 -10.33 -17.09 -20.41
C GLU A 19 -8.87 -17.07 -19.96
N LEU A 20 -8.19 -15.92 -20.11
CA LEU A 20 -6.81 -15.71 -19.66
C LEU A 20 -6.63 -16.00 -18.16
N ILE A 21 -7.58 -15.58 -17.33
CA ILE A 21 -7.52 -15.77 -15.87
C ILE A 21 -7.98 -17.18 -15.50
N SER A 22 -9.07 -17.67 -16.10
CA SER A 22 -9.63 -18.98 -15.77
C SER A 22 -8.73 -20.14 -16.16
N ASN A 23 -7.93 -19.98 -17.22
CA ASN A 23 -6.97 -20.99 -17.66
C ASN A 23 -5.71 -21.01 -16.79
N ALA A 24 -5.36 -19.87 -16.17
CA ALA A 24 -4.19 -19.76 -15.29
C ALA A 24 -4.43 -20.35 -13.89
N SER A 25 -5.60 -20.12 -13.28
CA SER A 25 -5.90 -20.60 -11.93
C SER A 25 -7.39 -20.77 -11.67
N ARG A 26 -7.75 -21.85 -10.96
CA ARG A 26 -9.13 -22.04 -10.47
C ARG A 26 -9.43 -21.03 -9.36
N ARG A 27 -10.64 -20.49 -9.32
CA ARG A 27 -11.09 -19.50 -8.32
C ARG A 27 -10.76 -19.91 -6.88
N ASN A 28 -11.18 -21.11 -6.48
CA ASN A 28 -10.98 -21.59 -5.10
C ASN A 28 -9.50 -21.67 -4.74
N ARG A 29 -8.65 -22.05 -5.71
CA ARG A 29 -7.20 -22.11 -5.52
C ARG A 29 -6.61 -20.70 -5.34
N PHE A 30 -7.06 -19.75 -6.14
CA PHE A 30 -6.64 -18.36 -6.00
C PHE A 30 -7.05 -17.76 -4.64
N ASP A 31 -8.30 -17.98 -4.21
CA ASP A 31 -8.80 -17.51 -2.92
C ASP A 31 -8.06 -18.12 -1.73
N GLU A 32 -7.70 -19.41 -1.84
CA GLU A 32 -6.89 -20.13 -0.85
C GLU A 32 -5.48 -19.55 -0.78
N ILE A 33 -4.80 -19.34 -1.92
CA ILE A 33 -3.46 -18.73 -1.96
C ILE A 33 -3.49 -17.34 -1.32
N LEU A 34 -4.45 -16.49 -1.72
CA LEU A 34 -4.58 -15.15 -1.15
C LEU A 34 -4.95 -15.17 0.34
N GLY A 35 -5.65 -16.19 0.81
CA GLY A 35 -5.99 -16.37 2.23
C GLY A 35 -4.77 -16.64 3.11
N HIS A 36 -3.74 -17.28 2.54
CA HIS A 36 -2.52 -17.69 3.25
C HIS A 36 -1.28 -16.92 2.79
N LEU A 37 -1.43 -15.79 2.07
CA LEU A 37 -0.31 -14.98 1.65
C LEU A 37 0.28 -14.22 2.85
N HIS A 38 1.52 -14.57 3.21
CA HIS A 38 2.29 -13.92 4.27
C HIS A 38 3.59 -13.35 3.71
N LEU A 39 3.90 -12.10 4.06
CA LEU A 39 5.11 -11.39 3.60
C LEU A 39 6.17 -11.22 4.70
N ALA A 40 5.87 -11.64 5.93
CA ALA A 40 6.76 -11.58 7.08
C ALA A 40 6.54 -12.79 8.00
N ASN A 41 7.60 -13.20 8.72
CA ASN A 41 7.50 -14.21 9.76
C ASN A 41 6.93 -13.57 11.05
N ASN A 42 5.82 -14.09 11.56
CA ASN A 42 5.17 -13.54 12.75
C ASN A 42 5.99 -13.76 14.04
N GLU A 43 6.88 -14.75 14.08
CA GLU A 43 7.72 -15.06 15.25
C GLU A 43 8.80 -14.00 15.51
N THR A 44 9.17 -13.26 14.46
CA THR A 44 10.23 -12.24 14.51
C THR A 44 9.69 -10.82 14.67
N ASN A 45 8.41 -10.67 15.05
CA ASN A 45 7.79 -9.37 15.25
C ASN A 45 8.12 -8.84 16.65
N ASP A 46 8.86 -7.74 16.71
CA ASP A 46 9.23 -7.06 17.95
C ASP A 46 8.15 -6.07 18.45
N GLY A 47 7.10 -5.84 17.65
CA GLY A 47 6.00 -4.93 17.97
C GLY A 47 6.32 -3.45 17.79
N ASN A 48 7.52 -3.10 17.28
CA ASN A 48 7.94 -1.70 17.14
C ASN A 48 7.43 -1.05 15.85
N ASP A 49 7.27 -1.82 14.78
CA ASP A 49 6.76 -1.33 13.48
C ASP A 49 5.32 -1.77 13.24
N ASN A 50 4.40 -0.79 13.21
CA ASN A 50 2.99 -0.99 12.88
C ASN A 50 2.75 -1.59 11.47
N LEU A 51 3.74 -1.52 10.58
CA LEU A 51 3.72 -2.08 9.23
C LEU A 51 4.65 -3.28 9.05
N TYR A 52 5.15 -3.87 10.14
CA TYR A 52 6.07 -5.02 10.14
C TYR A 52 5.73 -6.08 9.09
N LYS A 53 4.45 -6.44 8.97
CA LYS A 53 3.95 -7.48 8.05
C LYS A 53 4.20 -7.19 6.56
N VAL A 54 4.41 -5.93 6.19
CA VAL A 54 4.60 -5.49 4.80
C VAL A 54 5.86 -4.64 4.60
N ARG A 55 6.55 -4.26 5.68
CA ARG A 55 7.73 -3.38 5.65
C ARG A 55 8.79 -3.85 4.67
N LYS A 56 9.25 -5.09 4.82
CA LYS A 56 10.25 -5.69 3.93
C LYS A 56 9.83 -5.67 2.45
N PHE A 57 8.54 -5.82 2.18
CA PHE A 57 8.03 -5.76 0.81
C PHE A 57 8.09 -4.34 0.24
N ILE A 58 7.73 -3.33 1.04
CA ILE A 58 7.87 -1.91 0.67
C ILE A 58 9.35 -1.56 0.43
N ASP A 59 10.25 -2.05 1.27
CA ASP A 59 11.69 -1.81 1.12
C ASP A 59 12.23 -2.39 -0.18
N ILE A 60 11.80 -3.60 -0.55
CA ILE A 60 12.15 -4.23 -1.83
C ILE A 60 11.62 -3.40 -3.01
N LEU A 61 10.40 -2.88 -2.93
CA LEU A 61 9.85 -2.00 -3.97
C LEU A 61 10.62 -0.69 -4.07
N ASN A 62 10.93 -0.06 -2.94
CA ASN A 62 11.72 1.17 -2.91
C ASN A 62 13.15 0.95 -3.42
N ALA A 63 13.73 -0.22 -3.20
CA ALA A 63 15.02 -0.59 -3.79
C ALA A 63 14.91 -0.79 -5.31
N SER A 64 13.84 -1.42 -5.80
CA SER A 64 13.66 -1.65 -7.24
C SER A 64 13.39 -0.36 -8.02
N PHE A 65 12.69 0.62 -7.43
CA PHE A 65 12.46 1.93 -8.05
C PHE A 65 13.78 2.70 -8.28
N LYS A 66 14.78 2.49 -7.42
CA LYS A 66 16.09 3.15 -7.50
C LYS A 66 17.01 2.57 -8.57
N VAL A 67 16.65 1.44 -9.20
CA VAL A 67 17.45 0.84 -10.29
C VAL A 67 17.60 1.80 -11.47
N ILE A 68 16.63 2.69 -11.66
CA ILE A 68 16.71 3.74 -12.67
C ILE A 68 16.81 5.09 -11.97
N SER A 69 17.81 5.87 -12.34
CA SER A 69 18.04 7.20 -11.78
C SER A 69 16.85 8.13 -12.01
N ALA A 70 16.56 8.95 -11.00
CA ALA A 70 15.59 10.03 -11.10
C ALA A 70 16.10 11.12 -12.07
N GLY A 71 15.18 11.73 -12.79
CA GLY A 71 15.45 12.94 -13.57
C GLY A 71 15.63 14.18 -12.68
N PRO A 72 15.90 15.35 -13.28
CA PRO A 72 16.09 16.60 -12.54
C PRO A 72 14.80 17.13 -11.88
N THR A 73 13.64 16.62 -12.30
CA THR A 73 12.31 17.05 -11.81
C THR A 73 11.62 15.90 -11.09
N VAL A 74 11.11 16.21 -9.90
CA VAL A 74 10.38 15.27 -9.04
C VAL A 74 9.18 15.99 -8.45
N SER A 75 8.04 15.30 -8.43
CA SER A 75 6.85 15.70 -7.69
C SER A 75 6.75 14.87 -6.42
N ILE A 76 6.47 15.52 -5.29
CA ILE A 76 6.22 14.87 -4.00
C ILE A 76 4.80 15.24 -3.59
N ASP A 77 3.96 14.23 -3.41
CA ASP A 77 2.57 14.42 -3.01
C ASP A 77 2.06 13.19 -2.25
N GLU A 78 0.82 13.25 -1.80
CA GLU A 78 0.20 12.24 -0.97
C GLU A 78 -0.72 11.35 -1.82
N SER A 79 -0.52 10.05 -1.71
CA SER A 79 -1.38 9.06 -2.34
C SER A 79 -2.16 8.26 -1.31
N ILE A 80 -3.34 7.78 -1.69
CA ILE A 80 -4.22 6.98 -0.83
C ILE A 80 -4.45 5.61 -1.45
N VAL A 81 -4.11 4.57 -0.69
CA VAL A 81 -4.48 3.19 -1.02
C VAL A 81 -5.82 2.87 -0.36
N PRO A 82 -6.91 2.69 -1.13
CA PRO A 82 -8.23 2.47 -0.57
C PRO A 82 -8.29 1.21 0.29
N TYR A 83 -8.77 1.36 1.52
CA TYR A 83 -8.92 0.25 2.45
C TYR A 83 -10.09 0.49 3.40
N TYR A 84 -11.03 -0.47 3.43
CA TYR A 84 -12.27 -0.37 4.20
C TYR A 84 -12.33 -1.36 5.38
N GLY A 85 -11.23 -2.04 5.67
CA GLY A 85 -11.13 -2.94 6.82
C GLY A 85 -10.83 -2.21 8.14
N ARG A 86 -10.57 -3.00 9.18
CA ARG A 86 -10.13 -2.50 10.49
C ARG A 86 -8.60 -2.58 10.55
N HIS A 87 -7.95 -1.44 10.69
CA HIS A 87 -6.50 -1.33 10.89
C HIS A 87 -6.20 0.02 11.57
N GLY A 88 -5.27 0.06 12.52
CA GLY A 88 -4.98 1.27 13.30
C GLY A 88 -4.43 2.42 12.47
N LEU A 89 -3.59 2.12 11.46
CA LEU A 89 -3.01 3.13 10.57
C LEU A 89 -3.94 3.65 9.46
N LYS A 90 -5.18 3.17 9.39
CA LYS A 90 -6.13 3.63 8.36
C LYS A 90 -6.52 5.08 8.64
N GLN A 91 -6.35 5.95 7.65
CA GLN A 91 -6.68 7.36 7.73
C GLN A 91 -8.05 7.66 7.11
N PHE A 92 -8.72 8.66 7.66
CA PHE A 92 -9.88 9.31 7.05
C PHE A 92 -9.48 10.66 6.48
N ILE A 93 -9.72 10.90 5.19
CA ILE A 93 -9.44 12.20 4.57
C ILE A 93 -10.75 12.84 4.11
N LYS A 94 -11.14 13.91 4.81
CA LYS A 94 -12.33 14.70 4.50
C LYS A 94 -12.16 15.39 3.14
N GLY A 95 -13.22 15.39 2.32
CA GLY A 95 -13.24 16.10 1.04
C GLY A 95 -12.59 15.39 -0.15
N LYS A 96 -11.92 14.24 0.04
CA LYS A 96 -11.40 13.44 -1.09
C LYS A 96 -12.43 12.40 -1.57
N PRO A 97 -12.42 12.01 -2.87
CA PRO A 97 -13.32 10.96 -3.38
C PRO A 97 -13.13 9.63 -2.65
N ILE A 98 -11.88 9.24 -2.37
CA ILE A 98 -11.52 8.10 -1.54
C ILE A 98 -11.25 8.63 -0.14
N ARG A 99 -12.21 8.40 0.77
CA ARG A 99 -12.14 8.93 2.13
C ARG A 99 -11.41 8.05 3.12
N PHE A 100 -11.25 6.75 2.85
CA PHE A 100 -10.66 5.79 3.78
C PHE A 100 -9.55 4.97 3.12
N GLY A 101 -8.36 4.96 3.73
CA GLY A 101 -7.25 4.20 3.20
C GLY A 101 -5.95 4.37 3.99
N PHE A 102 -4.88 3.79 3.44
CA PHE A 102 -3.53 4.06 3.90
C PHE A 102 -3.00 5.28 3.13
N LYS A 103 -2.53 6.30 3.86
CA LYS A 103 -1.85 7.46 3.29
C LYS A 103 -0.39 7.10 3.03
N LEU A 104 0.14 7.46 1.87
CA LEU A 104 1.54 7.33 1.49
C LEU A 104 2.07 8.68 1.04
N TRP A 105 3.29 8.99 1.42
CA TRP A 105 4.10 10.01 0.75
C TRP A 105 4.74 9.37 -0.48
N VAL A 106 4.53 9.97 -1.65
CA VAL A 106 5.03 9.42 -2.92
C VAL A 106 5.86 10.48 -3.63
N ALA A 107 7.08 10.11 -3.98
CA ALA A 107 7.90 10.84 -4.93
C ALA A 107 7.75 10.19 -6.32
N ALA A 108 7.43 10.98 -7.33
CA ALA A 108 7.26 10.52 -8.70
C ALA A 108 7.94 11.45 -9.71
N ASP A 109 8.34 10.89 -10.85
CA ASP A 109 8.84 11.68 -11.98
C ASP A 109 7.68 12.21 -12.86
N PRO A 110 7.94 13.12 -13.82
CA PRO A 110 6.90 13.67 -14.70
C PRO A 110 6.20 12.64 -15.59
N SER A 111 6.79 11.45 -15.77
CA SER A 111 6.16 10.35 -16.52
C SER A 111 5.16 9.54 -15.66
N GLY A 112 5.07 9.85 -14.37
CA GLY A 112 4.20 9.17 -13.40
C GLY A 112 4.83 7.94 -12.76
N ARG A 113 6.13 7.71 -12.96
CA ARG A 113 6.84 6.60 -12.31
C ARG A 113 7.17 6.95 -10.88
N ILE A 114 6.92 6.00 -9.98
CA ILE A 114 7.25 6.15 -8.56
C ILE A 114 8.75 5.96 -8.36
N LEU A 115 9.37 6.92 -7.69
CA LEU A 115 10.77 6.92 -7.29
C LEU A 115 10.93 6.45 -5.84
N HIS A 116 9.96 6.78 -4.99
CA HIS A 116 9.90 6.37 -3.60
C HIS A 116 8.48 6.45 -3.08
N ALA A 117 8.08 5.50 -2.23
CA ALA A 117 6.82 5.56 -1.51
C ALA A 117 7.02 5.16 -0.06
N GLU A 118 6.59 6.02 0.87
CA GLU A 118 6.66 5.76 2.30
C GLU A 118 5.27 5.88 2.93
N PRO A 119 4.75 4.80 3.55
CA PRO A 119 3.49 4.85 4.26
C PRO A 119 3.52 5.77 5.49
N TYR A 120 2.49 6.59 5.65
CA TYR A 120 2.31 7.40 6.83
C TYR A 120 1.83 6.54 8.01
N CYS A 121 2.60 6.55 9.10
CA CYS A 121 2.32 5.79 10.32
C CYS A 121 2.03 6.69 11.55
N GLY A 122 1.70 7.96 11.32
CA GLY A 122 1.57 8.93 12.42
C GLY A 122 2.92 9.16 13.11
N ALA A 123 2.93 9.11 14.45
CA ALA A 123 4.12 9.34 15.26
C ALA A 123 5.24 8.30 15.04
N SER A 124 4.92 7.11 14.52
CA SER A 124 5.90 6.05 14.24
C SER A 124 6.38 6.04 12.78
N THR A 125 6.20 7.13 12.03
CA THR A 125 6.70 7.22 10.66
C THR A 125 8.23 7.39 10.70
N HIS A 126 8.97 6.46 10.10
CA HIS A 126 10.44 6.48 10.07
C HIS A 126 10.96 7.51 9.04
N LEU A 127 10.84 8.80 9.37
CA LEU A 127 11.38 9.88 8.56
C LEU A 127 12.40 10.68 9.38
N PRO A 128 13.53 11.11 8.75
CA PRO A 128 14.43 12.06 9.41
C PRO A 128 13.66 13.36 9.68
N THR A 129 13.76 13.88 10.90
CA THR A 129 13.14 15.16 11.29
C THR A 129 13.77 16.30 10.49
N THR A 130 13.09 16.73 9.42
CA THR A 130 13.61 17.77 8.51
C THR A 130 12.83 19.08 8.58
N GLY A 131 11.70 19.12 9.29
CA GLY A 131 10.90 20.35 9.47
C GLY A 131 10.17 20.84 8.21
N LEU A 132 10.14 20.06 7.12
CA LEU A 132 9.62 20.46 5.80
C LEU A 132 8.19 19.96 5.53
N GLY A 133 7.26 20.13 6.48
CA GLY A 133 5.84 19.83 6.27
C GLY A 133 5.45 18.34 6.41
N GLN A 134 6.30 17.53 7.05
CA GLN A 134 5.99 16.15 7.48
C GLN A 134 5.15 16.12 8.77
N ASP A 135 4.35 17.16 8.99
CA ASP A 135 3.94 17.51 10.35
C ASP A 135 3.00 16.47 10.99
N ARG A 136 3.12 16.38 12.32
CA ARG A 136 2.28 15.57 13.20
C ARG A 136 0.84 16.10 13.28
N ASP A 137 0.54 17.20 12.58
CA ASP A 137 -0.67 18.00 12.68
C ASP A 137 -1.76 17.61 11.67
N VAL A 138 -1.96 16.31 11.48
CA VAL A 138 -3.25 15.79 10.99
C VAL A 138 -3.81 14.83 12.03
N ALA A 139 -3.96 15.35 13.25
CA ALA A 139 -4.83 14.79 14.26
C ALA A 139 -5.91 15.82 14.61
N THR A 140 -7.06 15.73 13.92
CA THR A 140 -8.40 15.88 14.51
C THR A 140 -9.47 15.41 13.52
#